data_AF-G2KR84-F1
#
_entry.id   AF-G2KR84-F1
#
_cell.length_a   1.000
_cell.length_b   1.000
_cell.length_c   1.000
_cell.angle_alpha   90.00
_cell.angle_beta   90.00
_cell.angle_gamma   90.00
#
_symmetry.space_group_name_H-M   'P 1'
#
loop_
_entity.id
_entity.type
_entity.pdbx_description
1 polymer ?
#
loop_
_entity_poly.entity_id
_entity_poly.type
_entity_poly.pdbx_seq_one_letter_code
_entity_poly.pdbx_strand_id
1 'polypeptide(L)'
;MAIPSDLAEQICHSVARQVRDHDRTVHLVFLAHRNGQRLEALSSASQELLTHPAGEAAIRMLKTGQDDERSSFLGLGIWRESLFGGLASQDNILALATFNMDDIDNAHAARALAWHLAWFALRMAALRNNPDYETDFRGGILLPDPNDTTNPATCMRADVFSSIMGCINGDKDAIEKLAHDRAMAALQRRPGATPEQYPFALAKDATEYAYAEMMRRPPARKKQIDTAMKIAEQIGLTYDGVSLNQWIYFCQPAQDMAWRGEPRDIILSAAVNTSHDTFIRATGFLVSELTHIQPASILAIHDIHSPFAEDKYNQRLHERMIDRVIHDVIEIGMGSRNSTAFREAANRQNEGLIDGHIAGWCAAALQAAGRAFEAALASGSKTPDEAARREFEGTRHKTAWEALRTVGENIMEKYRQGQIVTFSDILDFCEDSPALASVSSAIAVTIKDPAYVRKLQAANDLNIIPDDARPTPPLVPRAPTTPAMTPRAPGLGGGSSSARPPQTSQDDDGLSDQ
;
A
#
# COMPACT_ATOMS: atom_id res chain seq x y z
N MET A 1 4.52 12.73 9.07
CA MET A 1 3.82 14.02 8.89
C MET A 1 3.98 14.34 7.42
N ALA A 2 2.89 14.49 6.67
CA ALA A 2 2.98 14.65 5.23
C ALA A 2 3.76 15.93 4.86
N ILE A 3 4.47 15.88 3.73
CA ILE A 3 5.23 17.01 3.20
C ILE A 3 4.32 18.23 2.92
N PRO A 4 4.79 19.48 3.17
CA PRO A 4 4.07 20.68 2.75
C PRO A 4 3.94 20.76 1.22
N SER A 5 2.76 21.18 0.74
CA SER A 5 2.44 21.19 -0.69
C SER A 5 3.38 22.07 -1.53
N ASP A 6 3.65 23.30 -1.09
CA ASP A 6 4.58 24.22 -1.77
C ASP A 6 5.97 23.61 -1.98
N LEU A 7 6.46 22.84 -1.00
CA LEU A 7 7.77 22.20 -1.06
C LEU A 7 7.77 21.02 -2.03
N ALA A 8 6.71 20.20 -2.00
CA ALA A 8 6.54 19.09 -2.94
C ALA A 8 6.47 19.59 -4.39
N GLU A 9 5.68 20.63 -4.64
CA GLU A 9 5.56 21.27 -5.95
C GLU A 9 6.89 21.87 -6.40
N GLN A 10 7.61 22.58 -5.53
CA GLN A 10 8.92 23.14 -5.87
C GLN A 10 9.92 22.05 -6.29
N ILE A 11 9.91 20.91 -5.60
CA ILE A 11 10.75 19.76 -5.94
C ILE A 11 10.37 19.19 -7.31
N CYS A 12 9.08 18.95 -7.55
CA CYS A 12 8.56 18.45 -8.83
C CYS A 12 8.96 19.37 -10.00
N HIS A 13 8.75 20.68 -9.85
CA HIS A 13 9.13 21.68 -10.86
C HIS A 13 10.64 21.71 -11.11
N SER A 14 11.46 21.56 -10.06
CA SER A 14 12.92 21.53 -10.19
C SER A 14 13.40 20.32 -11.00
N VAL A 15 12.84 19.13 -10.73
CA VAL A 15 13.15 17.90 -11.47
C VAL A 15 12.68 18.00 -12.92
N ALA A 16 11.43 18.43 -13.14
CA ALA A 16 10.87 18.63 -14.47
C ALA A 16 11.71 19.59 -15.33
N ARG A 17 12.21 20.68 -14.73
CA ARG A 17 13.09 21.63 -15.41
C ARG A 17 14.42 20.99 -15.81
N GLN A 18 15.03 20.20 -14.93
CA GLN A 18 16.30 19.53 -15.23
C GLN A 18 16.15 18.48 -16.34
N VAL A 19 15.03 17.74 -16.35
CA VAL A 19 14.69 16.83 -17.46
C VAL A 19 14.59 17.60 -18.78
N ARG A 20 13.87 18.72 -18.81
CA ARG A 20 13.71 19.56 -20.00
C ARG A 20 15.02 20.23 -20.46
N ASP A 21 15.89 20.59 -19.52
CA ASP A 21 17.21 21.15 -19.82
C ASP A 21 18.14 20.11 -20.46
N HIS A 22 17.95 18.83 -20.12
CA HIS A 22 18.67 17.70 -20.69
C HIS A 22 18.13 17.28 -22.05
N ASP A 23 16.80 17.08 -22.16
CA ASP A 23 16.09 16.80 -23.40
C ASP A 23 14.94 17.79 -23.61
N ARG A 24 15.12 18.69 -24.58
CA ARG A 24 14.14 19.74 -24.89
C ARG A 24 12.86 19.22 -25.51
N THR A 25 12.84 17.97 -25.97
CA THR A 25 11.66 17.32 -26.53
C THR A 25 10.75 16.75 -25.45
N VAL A 26 11.26 16.57 -24.21
CA VAL A 26 10.52 15.96 -23.10
C VAL A 26 10.11 17.01 -22.07
N HIS A 27 8.80 17.21 -21.92
CA HIS A 27 8.19 17.98 -20.85
C HIS A 27 7.56 17.04 -19.83
N LEU A 28 8.19 16.94 -18.66
CA LEU A 28 7.64 16.19 -17.53
C LEU A 28 6.72 17.07 -16.69
N VAL A 29 5.50 16.60 -16.45
CA VAL A 29 4.52 17.25 -15.56
C VAL A 29 4.14 16.29 -14.45
N PHE A 30 4.25 16.78 -13.21
CA PHE A 30 3.79 16.07 -12.02
C PHE A 30 2.42 16.61 -11.63
N LEU A 31 1.44 15.73 -11.53
CA LEU A 31 0.14 16.00 -10.94
C LEU A 31 0.26 15.76 -9.43
N ALA A 32 0.66 16.80 -8.69
CA ALA A 32 0.73 16.72 -7.24
C ALA A 32 -0.68 16.75 -6.63
N HIS A 33 -0.98 15.79 -5.75
CA HIS A 33 -2.29 15.72 -5.08
C HIS A 33 -2.18 15.11 -3.69
N ARG A 34 -3.27 15.19 -2.93
CA ARG A 34 -3.52 14.38 -1.72
C ARG A 34 -4.57 13.33 -2.02
N ASN A 35 -4.76 12.41 -1.09
CA ASN A 35 -5.81 11.39 -1.16
C ASN A 35 -7.18 12.05 -1.39
N GLY A 36 -7.88 11.62 -2.44
CA GLY A 36 -9.20 12.13 -2.82
C GLY A 36 -9.18 13.45 -3.59
N GLN A 37 -8.00 14.02 -3.88
CA GLN A 37 -7.83 15.27 -4.62
C GLN A 37 -7.28 15.06 -6.04
N ARG A 38 -7.04 13.81 -6.45
CA ARG A 38 -6.46 13.52 -7.77
C ARG A 38 -7.25 14.09 -8.93
N LEU A 39 -8.58 13.96 -8.91
CA LEU A 39 -9.47 14.50 -9.94
C LEU A 39 -9.43 16.04 -10.01
N GLU A 40 -9.30 16.70 -8.86
CA GLU A 40 -9.18 18.16 -8.79
C GLU A 40 -7.83 18.63 -9.36
N ALA A 41 -6.74 17.95 -8.99
CA ALA A 41 -5.40 18.22 -9.54
C ALA A 41 -5.38 18.04 -11.06
N LEU A 42 -6.02 17.00 -11.57
CA LEU A 42 -6.18 16.71 -13.00
C LEU A 42 -6.99 17.79 -13.72
N SER A 43 -8.12 18.22 -13.14
CA SER A 43 -8.94 19.29 -13.70
C SER A 43 -8.18 20.61 -13.77
N SER A 44 -7.40 20.92 -12.72
CA SER A 44 -6.59 22.13 -12.63
C SER A 44 -5.45 22.15 -13.65
N ALA A 45 -4.77 21.01 -13.84
CA ALA A 45 -3.68 20.89 -14.82
C ALA A 45 -4.17 20.90 -16.26
N SER A 46 -5.42 20.52 -16.53
CA SER A 46 -5.94 20.30 -17.90
C SER A 46 -5.77 21.52 -18.82
N GLN A 47 -6.02 22.74 -18.34
CA GLN A 47 -5.85 23.95 -19.15
C GLN A 47 -4.38 24.20 -19.52
N GLU A 48 -3.46 23.97 -18.59
CA GLU A 48 -2.03 24.11 -18.83
C GLU A 48 -1.54 23.03 -19.81
N LEU A 49 -1.98 21.78 -19.64
CA LEU A 49 -1.61 20.68 -20.53
C LEU A 49 -2.03 20.94 -21.97
N LEU A 50 -3.21 21.55 -22.21
CA LEU A 50 -3.70 21.92 -23.55
C LEU A 50 -2.82 22.95 -24.26
N THR A 51 -1.98 23.70 -23.54
CA THR A 51 -1.03 24.63 -24.18
C THR A 51 0.14 23.91 -24.85
N HIS A 52 0.38 22.65 -24.50
CA HIS A 52 1.43 21.82 -25.09
C HIS A 52 0.92 21.11 -26.37
N PRO A 53 1.74 20.95 -27.43
CA PRO A 53 1.32 20.27 -28.66
C PRO A 53 0.78 18.84 -28.45
N ALA A 54 1.31 18.13 -27.45
CA ALA A 54 0.84 16.80 -27.05
C ALA A 54 -0.27 16.80 -25.96
N GLY A 55 -0.86 17.97 -25.65
CA GLY A 55 -1.82 18.18 -24.57
C GLY A 55 -3.08 17.34 -24.68
N GLU A 56 -3.66 17.24 -25.88
CA GLU A 56 -4.86 16.42 -26.10
C GLU A 56 -4.61 14.94 -25.85
N ALA A 57 -3.42 14.43 -26.24
CA ALA A 57 -3.03 13.05 -25.96
C ALA A 57 -2.88 12.81 -24.45
N ALA A 58 -2.23 13.74 -23.75
CA ALA A 58 -2.08 13.70 -22.30
C ALA A 58 -3.42 13.70 -21.56
N ILE A 59 -4.38 14.54 -21.95
CA ILE A 59 -5.71 14.57 -21.33
C ILE A 59 -6.50 13.29 -21.58
N ARG A 60 -6.38 12.68 -22.76
CA ARG A 60 -7.01 11.38 -23.04
C ARG A 60 -6.44 10.28 -22.14
N MET A 61 -5.12 10.26 -21.93
CA MET A 61 -4.45 9.32 -21.01
C MET A 61 -4.97 9.44 -19.58
N LEU A 62 -5.22 10.68 -19.14
CA LEU A 62 -5.77 10.97 -17.81
C LEU A 62 -7.21 10.46 -17.63
N LYS A 63 -8.02 10.43 -18.71
CA LYS A 63 -9.40 9.91 -18.67
C LYS A 63 -9.48 8.38 -18.70
N THR A 64 -8.42 7.72 -19.16
CA THR A 64 -8.33 6.25 -19.21
C THR A 64 -7.65 5.63 -17.99
N GLY A 65 -7.09 6.46 -17.10
CA GLY A 65 -6.35 6.00 -15.92
C GLY A 65 -7.24 5.36 -14.87
N GLN A 66 -6.69 4.40 -14.12
CA GLN A 66 -7.35 3.82 -12.95
C GLN A 66 -7.51 4.86 -11.82
N ASP A 67 -8.51 4.69 -10.97
CA ASP A 67 -8.76 5.48 -9.73
C ASP A 67 -7.74 5.15 -8.62
N ASP A 68 -6.47 5.03 -8.98
CA ASP A 68 -5.39 4.84 -8.03
C ASP A 68 -4.88 6.21 -7.56
N GLU A 69 -4.87 6.41 -6.24
CA GLU A 69 -4.35 7.61 -5.58
C GLU A 69 -2.82 7.52 -5.39
N ARG A 70 -2.16 6.41 -5.72
CA ARG A 70 -0.71 6.28 -5.54
C ARG A 70 0.08 7.13 -6.54
N SER A 71 1.29 7.48 -6.13
CA SER A 71 2.28 8.09 -7.02
C SER A 71 2.70 7.08 -8.10
N SER A 72 2.50 7.41 -9.37
CA SER A 72 2.85 6.53 -10.48
C SER A 72 3.18 7.32 -11.75
N PHE A 73 3.96 6.70 -12.63
CA PHE A 73 4.17 7.22 -13.97
C PHE A 73 3.00 6.79 -14.85
N LEU A 74 2.30 7.75 -15.47
CA LEU A 74 1.09 7.49 -16.24
C LEU A 74 1.37 7.14 -17.70
N GLY A 75 2.42 7.75 -18.27
CA GLY A 75 2.78 7.55 -19.68
C GLY A 75 3.19 8.83 -20.39
N LEU A 76 3.24 8.75 -21.72
CA LEU A 76 3.66 9.83 -22.61
C LEU A 76 2.54 10.20 -23.58
N GLY A 77 2.24 11.50 -23.68
CA GLY A 77 1.60 12.09 -24.84
C GLY A 77 2.64 12.49 -25.88
N ILE A 78 2.46 12.10 -27.14
CA ILE A 78 3.44 12.32 -28.21
C ILE A 78 2.78 13.09 -29.35
N TRP A 79 3.44 14.15 -29.79
CA TRP A 79 3.09 14.89 -31.00
C TRP A 79 4.33 15.10 -31.86
N ARG A 80 4.27 14.67 -33.13
CA ARG A 80 5.33 14.92 -34.11
C ARG A 80 4.91 16.06 -35.03
N GLU A 81 5.62 17.16 -34.96
CA GLU A 81 5.42 18.31 -35.84
C GLU A 81 6.31 18.18 -37.08
N SER A 82 5.75 18.41 -38.27
CA SER A 82 6.50 18.44 -39.51
C SER A 82 7.06 19.84 -39.76
N LEU A 83 8.39 19.93 -39.90
CA LEU A 83 9.11 21.14 -40.22
C LEU A 83 9.47 21.16 -41.71
N PHE A 84 9.56 22.37 -42.28
CA PHE A 84 9.97 22.59 -43.68
C PHE A 84 9.19 21.75 -44.71
N GLY A 85 7.88 21.62 -44.54
CA GLY A 85 7.02 20.91 -45.50
C GLY A 85 7.29 19.40 -45.62
N GLY A 86 7.76 18.75 -44.55
CA GLY A 86 8.01 17.30 -44.54
C GLY A 86 9.47 16.89 -44.54
N LEU A 87 10.40 17.84 -44.73
CA LEU A 87 11.83 17.55 -44.83
C LEU A 87 12.49 17.32 -43.47
N ALA A 88 11.87 17.79 -42.39
CA ALA A 88 12.29 17.51 -41.02
C ALA A 88 11.06 17.29 -40.13
N SER A 89 11.25 16.66 -38.99
CA SER A 89 10.22 16.54 -37.96
C SER A 89 10.81 16.81 -36.59
N GLN A 90 10.01 17.40 -35.72
CA GLN A 90 10.35 17.61 -34.32
C GLN A 90 9.31 16.93 -33.44
N ASP A 91 9.79 16.17 -32.47
CA ASP A 91 8.94 15.53 -31.49
C ASP A 91 8.73 16.44 -30.29
N ASN A 92 7.48 16.50 -29.83
CA ASN A 92 7.05 17.16 -28.61
C ASN A 92 6.41 16.09 -27.73
N ILE A 93 7.04 15.78 -26.60
CA ILE A 93 6.66 14.70 -25.69
C ILE A 93 6.22 15.33 -24.37
N LEU A 94 5.03 14.96 -23.91
CA LEU A 94 4.49 15.35 -22.62
C LEU A 94 4.40 14.10 -21.72
N ALA A 95 5.30 14.00 -20.76
CA ALA A 95 5.33 12.92 -19.79
C ALA A 95 4.50 13.29 -18.56
N LEU A 96 3.61 12.40 -18.12
CA LEU A 96 2.74 12.63 -16.98
C LEU A 96 3.03 11.63 -15.86
N ALA A 97 3.07 12.13 -14.63
CA ALA A 97 3.15 11.33 -13.42
C ALA A 97 2.22 11.88 -12.34
N THR A 98 1.60 11.01 -11.54
CA THR A 98 0.93 11.40 -10.29
C THR A 98 1.94 11.44 -9.15
N PHE A 99 1.72 12.37 -8.22
CA PHE A 99 2.59 12.58 -7.08
C PHE A 99 1.74 12.80 -5.83
N ASN A 100 1.45 11.71 -5.11
CA ASN A 100 0.69 11.74 -3.88
C ASN A 100 1.56 12.20 -2.71
N MET A 101 1.19 13.34 -2.14
CA MET A 101 1.93 13.97 -1.05
C MET A 101 1.71 13.30 0.31
N ASP A 102 0.66 12.51 0.48
CA ASP A 102 0.34 11.85 1.75
C ASP A 102 1.26 10.66 2.04
N ASP A 103 1.87 10.07 1.01
CA ASP A 103 2.83 8.96 1.11
C ASP A 103 4.27 9.44 1.43
N ILE A 104 4.48 10.74 1.57
CA ILE A 104 5.81 11.36 1.59
C ILE A 104 6.06 12.11 2.88
N ASP A 105 7.02 11.60 3.66
CA ASP A 105 7.34 12.13 4.98
C ASP A 105 8.25 13.37 4.95
N ASN A 106 9.10 13.50 3.93
CA ASN A 106 10.13 14.54 3.92
C ASN A 106 10.61 14.90 2.51
N ALA A 107 11.41 15.97 2.43
CA ALA A 107 11.93 16.49 1.17
C ALA A 107 12.91 15.54 0.45
N HIS A 108 13.62 14.68 1.18
CA HIS A 108 14.50 13.67 0.58
C HIS A 108 13.67 12.63 -0.16
N ALA A 109 12.68 12.03 0.52
CA ALA A 109 11.75 11.08 -0.08
C ALA A 109 11.00 11.68 -1.28
N ALA A 110 10.58 12.95 -1.20
CA ALA A 110 9.96 13.66 -2.32
C ALA A 110 10.87 13.75 -3.55
N ARG A 111 12.15 14.14 -3.35
CA ARG A 111 13.12 14.21 -4.46
C ARG A 111 13.43 12.84 -5.04
N ALA A 112 13.58 11.83 -4.18
CA ALA A 112 13.84 10.48 -4.60
C ALA A 112 12.66 9.94 -5.46
N LEU A 113 11.43 10.16 -5.03
CA LEU A 113 10.25 9.77 -5.80
C LEU A 113 10.13 10.54 -7.12
N ALA A 114 10.37 11.86 -7.13
CA ALA A 114 10.30 12.66 -8.34
C ALA A 114 11.34 12.20 -9.39
N TRP A 115 12.57 11.90 -8.99
CA TRP A 115 13.58 11.35 -9.89
C TRP A 115 13.30 9.90 -10.31
N HIS A 116 12.72 9.09 -9.42
CA HIS A 116 12.28 7.74 -9.74
C HIS A 116 11.23 7.76 -10.86
N LEU A 117 10.24 8.65 -10.78
CA LEU A 117 9.22 8.85 -11.82
C LEU A 117 9.82 9.45 -13.10
N ALA A 118 10.78 10.37 -12.97
CA ALA A 118 11.50 10.93 -14.12
C ALA A 118 12.32 9.88 -14.88
N TRP A 119 12.84 8.86 -14.19
CA TRP A 119 13.52 7.73 -14.83
C TRP A 119 12.61 7.00 -15.82
N PHE A 120 11.37 6.70 -15.43
CA PHE A 120 10.39 6.07 -16.32
C PHE A 120 10.08 6.94 -17.54
N ALA A 121 9.89 8.24 -17.32
CA ALA A 121 9.67 9.20 -18.41
C ALA A 121 10.82 9.21 -19.42
N LEU A 122 12.06 9.28 -18.93
CA LEU A 122 13.27 9.29 -19.77
C LEU A 122 13.49 7.96 -20.47
N ARG A 123 13.33 6.83 -19.78
CA ARG A 123 13.44 5.49 -20.36
C ARG A 123 12.44 5.30 -21.49
N MET A 124 11.17 5.63 -21.26
CA MET A 124 10.14 5.49 -22.28
C MET A 124 10.32 6.46 -23.45
N ALA A 125 10.78 7.69 -23.19
CA ALA A 125 11.12 8.62 -24.27
C ALA A 125 12.26 8.06 -25.13
N ALA A 126 13.28 7.44 -24.50
CA ALA A 126 14.40 6.82 -25.20
C ALA A 126 14.01 5.59 -26.04
N LEU A 127 13.01 4.80 -25.63
CA LEU A 127 12.50 3.66 -26.41
C LEU A 127 12.03 4.07 -27.81
N ARG A 128 11.57 5.32 -27.99
CA ARG A 128 11.14 5.82 -29.30
C ARG A 128 12.28 5.98 -30.30
N ASN A 129 13.50 6.14 -29.81
CA ASN A 129 14.69 6.21 -30.66
C ASN A 129 15.19 4.82 -31.06
N ASN A 130 14.55 3.74 -30.59
CA ASN A 130 14.84 2.39 -31.02
C ASN A 130 14.22 2.16 -32.42
N PRO A 131 15.01 1.76 -33.44
CA PRO A 131 14.52 1.50 -34.80
C PRO A 131 13.34 0.53 -34.85
N ASP A 132 13.30 -0.44 -33.94
CA ASP A 132 12.24 -1.46 -33.87
C ASP A 132 10.86 -0.87 -33.54
N TYR A 133 10.83 0.37 -33.04
CA TYR A 133 9.64 1.06 -32.52
C TYR A 133 9.38 2.41 -33.22
N GLU A 134 10.22 2.80 -34.17
CA GLU A 134 10.20 4.14 -34.79
C GLU A 134 8.93 4.38 -35.62
N THR A 135 8.37 3.32 -36.24
CA THR A 135 7.15 3.40 -37.05
C THR A 135 5.88 3.49 -36.22
N ASP A 136 5.90 2.95 -35.00
CA ASP A 136 4.71 2.75 -34.17
C ASP A 136 4.35 4.02 -33.36
N PHE A 137 5.30 4.95 -33.23
CA PHE A 137 5.19 6.12 -32.34
C PHE A 137 5.19 7.48 -33.06
N ARG A 138 4.48 7.58 -34.19
CA ARG A 138 4.32 8.85 -34.95
C ARG A 138 3.45 9.90 -34.24
N GLY A 139 2.66 9.52 -33.24
CA GLY A 139 1.85 10.41 -32.41
C GLY A 139 0.80 9.64 -31.62
N GLY A 140 0.32 10.21 -30.50
CA GLY A 140 -0.71 9.58 -29.66
C GLY A 140 -0.30 9.40 -28.21
N ILE A 141 -0.77 8.32 -27.58
CA ILE A 141 -0.50 7.98 -26.18
C ILE A 141 0.38 6.74 -26.15
N LEU A 142 1.42 6.78 -25.32
CA LEU A 142 2.22 5.61 -24.98
C LEU A 142 2.11 5.35 -23.48
N LEU A 143 1.44 4.27 -23.11
CA LEU A 143 1.28 3.84 -21.73
C LEU A 143 2.43 2.87 -21.35
N PRO A 144 2.93 2.93 -20.11
CA PRO A 144 3.84 1.90 -19.62
C PRO A 144 3.12 0.55 -19.55
N ASP A 145 3.88 -0.54 -19.73
CA ASP A 145 3.40 -1.86 -19.34
C ASP A 145 3.23 -1.86 -17.80
N PRO A 146 2.01 -2.12 -17.27
CA PRO A 146 1.80 -2.14 -15.82
C PRO A 146 2.76 -3.08 -15.09
N ASN A 147 3.11 -4.21 -15.71
CA ASN A 147 4.02 -5.19 -15.11
C ASN A 147 5.47 -4.69 -15.06
N ASP A 148 5.88 -3.80 -15.98
CA ASP A 148 7.23 -3.22 -15.99
C ASP A 148 7.36 -2.14 -14.91
N THR A 149 6.34 -1.31 -14.71
CA THR A 149 6.36 -0.25 -13.68
C THR A 149 6.36 -0.77 -12.24
N THR A 150 5.90 -2.00 -12.02
CA THR A 150 5.93 -2.67 -10.73
C THR A 150 6.99 -3.78 -10.66
N ASN A 151 7.80 -3.95 -11.72
CA ASN A 151 8.82 -4.98 -11.75
C ASN A 151 9.97 -4.62 -10.81
N PRO A 152 10.38 -5.51 -9.89
CA PRO A 152 11.46 -5.23 -8.94
C PRO A 152 12.79 -4.81 -9.60
N ALA A 153 13.14 -5.38 -10.75
CA ALA A 153 14.35 -5.01 -11.48
C ALA A 153 14.26 -3.58 -12.01
N THR A 154 13.09 -3.22 -12.57
CA THR A 154 12.84 -1.90 -13.12
C THR A 154 12.80 -0.83 -12.02
N CYS A 155 12.07 -1.08 -10.93
CA CYS A 155 12.03 -0.19 -9.77
C CYS A 155 13.41 -0.02 -9.12
N MET A 156 14.24 -1.06 -9.07
CA MET A 156 15.61 -0.96 -8.60
C MET A 156 16.46 -0.04 -9.47
N ARG A 157 16.38 -0.15 -10.80
CA ARG A 157 17.09 0.75 -11.73
C ARG A 157 16.63 2.20 -11.53
N ALA A 158 15.34 2.43 -11.38
CA ALA A 158 14.78 3.74 -11.09
C ALA A 158 15.30 4.31 -9.75
N ASP A 159 15.44 3.49 -8.71
CA ASP A 159 16.02 3.89 -7.42
C ASP A 159 17.54 4.15 -7.50
N VAL A 160 18.30 3.33 -8.26
CA VAL A 160 19.72 3.57 -8.55
C VAL A 160 19.91 4.92 -9.24
N PHE A 161 19.13 5.18 -10.29
CA PHE A 161 19.15 6.47 -10.98
C PHE A 161 18.79 7.61 -10.03
N SER A 162 17.70 7.45 -9.29
CA SER A 162 17.17 8.47 -8.40
C SER A 162 18.15 8.88 -7.30
N SER A 163 18.78 7.90 -6.65
CA SER A 163 19.78 8.16 -5.61
C SER A 163 21.03 8.84 -6.17
N ILE A 164 21.52 8.42 -7.34
CA ILE A 164 22.64 9.10 -8.03
C ILE A 164 22.28 10.55 -8.36
N MET A 165 21.09 10.80 -8.91
CA MET A 165 20.64 12.16 -9.21
C MET A 165 20.46 13.02 -7.95
N GLY A 166 20.03 12.41 -6.84
CA GLY A 166 20.01 13.04 -5.52
C GLY A 166 21.40 13.53 -5.09
N CYS A 167 22.40 12.66 -5.20
CA CYS A 167 23.79 12.99 -4.91
C CYS A 167 24.35 14.11 -5.81
N ILE A 168 24.11 14.03 -7.13
CA ILE A 168 24.51 15.07 -8.09
C ILE A 168 23.89 16.42 -7.75
N ASN A 169 22.67 16.42 -7.22
CA ASN A 169 21.93 17.62 -6.84
C ASN A 169 22.21 18.09 -5.41
N GLY A 170 23.25 17.54 -4.77
CA GLY A 170 23.79 18.04 -3.51
C GLY A 170 23.36 17.28 -2.25
N ASP A 171 22.52 16.25 -2.36
CA ASP A 171 22.17 15.39 -1.23
C ASP A 171 23.18 14.25 -1.11
N LYS A 172 24.26 14.50 -0.36
CA LYS A 172 25.43 13.61 -0.29
C LYS A 172 25.12 12.19 0.20
N ASP A 173 24.06 12.04 0.99
CA ASP A 173 23.69 10.76 1.60
C ASP A 173 22.46 10.16 0.89
N ALA A 174 22.13 10.59 -0.33
CA ALA A 174 20.92 10.16 -0.99
C ALA A 174 20.85 8.65 -1.24
N ILE A 175 22.00 8.00 -1.50
CA ILE A 175 22.09 6.54 -1.66
C ILE A 175 21.77 5.84 -0.34
N GLU A 176 22.40 6.26 0.75
CA GLU A 176 22.19 5.67 2.08
C GLU A 176 20.76 5.89 2.58
N LYS A 177 20.24 7.12 2.47
CA LYS A 177 18.87 7.47 2.89
C LYS A 177 17.82 6.70 2.11
N LEU A 178 17.95 6.56 0.79
CA LEU A 178 17.00 5.79 -0.01
C LEU A 178 17.03 4.31 0.35
N ALA A 179 18.23 3.72 0.55
CA ALA A 179 18.35 2.33 0.97
C ALA A 179 17.72 2.10 2.36
N HIS A 180 17.97 3.01 3.30
CA HIS A 180 17.33 3.02 4.62
C HIS A 180 15.81 3.11 4.49
N ASP A 181 15.28 4.03 3.68
CA ASP A 181 13.83 4.24 3.54
C ASP A 181 13.13 3.01 2.93
N ARG A 182 13.73 2.37 1.92
CA ARG A 182 13.22 1.11 1.35
C ARG A 182 13.28 -0.04 2.35
N ALA A 183 14.37 -0.17 3.10
CA ALA A 183 14.53 -1.18 4.15
C ALA A 183 13.52 -0.99 5.30
N MET A 184 13.31 0.25 5.73
CA MET A 184 12.33 0.61 6.75
C MET A 184 10.89 0.35 6.30
N ALA A 185 10.58 0.57 5.01
CA ALA A 185 9.25 0.30 4.48
C ALA A 185 8.88 -1.19 4.61
N ALA A 186 9.83 -2.11 4.48
CA ALA A 186 9.60 -3.55 4.67
C ALA A 186 9.22 -3.93 6.12
N LEU A 187 9.60 -3.12 7.11
CA LEU A 187 9.37 -3.37 8.54
C LEU A 187 8.21 -2.56 9.14
N GLN A 188 7.47 -1.80 8.34
CA GLN A 188 6.44 -0.89 8.82
C GLN A 188 5.08 -1.18 8.18
N ARG A 189 4.01 -0.99 8.97
CA ARG A 189 2.65 -0.91 8.47
C ARG A 189 2.48 0.37 7.65
N ARG A 190 2.34 0.23 6.33
CA ARG A 190 2.07 1.35 5.42
C ARG A 190 0.97 0.92 4.43
N PRO A 191 -0.27 1.42 4.60
CA PRO A 191 -1.35 1.13 3.66
C PRO A 191 -0.95 1.41 2.22
N GLY A 192 -1.26 0.51 1.28
CA GLY A 192 -0.96 0.70 -0.15
C GLY A 192 0.52 0.62 -0.56
N ALA A 193 1.45 0.50 0.39
CA ALA A 193 2.87 0.34 0.10
C ALA A 193 3.19 -1.08 -0.36
N THR A 194 4.11 -1.19 -1.33
CA THR A 194 4.56 -2.44 -1.95
C THR A 194 6.09 -2.58 -1.83
N PRO A 195 6.65 -2.68 -0.60
CA PRO A 195 8.10 -2.71 -0.39
C PRO A 195 8.81 -3.82 -1.18
N GLU A 196 8.14 -4.93 -1.45
CA GLU A 196 8.63 -6.04 -2.28
C GLU A 196 9.00 -5.64 -3.72
N GLN A 197 8.44 -4.53 -4.22
CA GLN A 197 8.75 -4.00 -5.56
C GLN A 197 10.05 -3.18 -5.58
N TYR A 198 10.62 -2.81 -4.42
CA TYR A 198 11.73 -1.86 -4.35
C TYR A 198 13.00 -2.46 -3.71
N PRO A 199 13.72 -3.36 -4.39
CA PRO A 199 14.87 -4.08 -3.83
C PRO A 199 16.18 -3.26 -3.83
N PHE A 200 16.09 -1.91 -3.82
CA PHE A 200 17.26 -1.04 -3.89
C PHE A 200 18.30 -1.27 -2.78
N ALA A 201 17.85 -1.74 -1.61
CA ALA A 201 18.73 -2.16 -0.52
C ALA A 201 19.81 -3.16 -0.98
N LEU A 202 19.47 -4.08 -1.89
CA LEU A 202 20.43 -5.06 -2.45
C LEU A 202 21.50 -4.42 -3.33
N ALA A 203 21.19 -3.26 -3.94
CA ALA A 203 22.03 -2.55 -4.91
C ALA A 203 22.79 -1.35 -4.33
N LYS A 204 22.63 -1.05 -3.03
CA LYS A 204 23.26 0.09 -2.37
C LYS A 204 24.76 0.14 -2.62
N ASP A 205 25.49 -0.92 -2.26
CA ASP A 205 26.96 -0.92 -2.33
C ASP A 205 27.49 -0.80 -3.76
N ALA A 206 26.83 -1.47 -4.71
CA ALA A 206 27.15 -1.34 -6.13
C ALA A 206 26.92 0.10 -6.62
N THR A 207 25.85 0.74 -6.13
CA THR A 207 25.50 2.14 -6.44
C THR A 207 26.53 3.10 -5.85
N GLU A 208 26.93 2.91 -4.60
CA GLU A 208 27.97 3.71 -3.94
C GLU A 208 29.31 3.61 -4.68
N TYR A 209 29.70 2.38 -5.05
CA TYR A 209 30.91 2.14 -5.82
C TYR A 209 30.86 2.84 -7.19
N ALA A 210 29.77 2.66 -7.95
CA ALA A 210 29.62 3.25 -9.27
C ALA A 210 29.56 4.79 -9.21
N TYR A 211 28.87 5.34 -8.22
CA TYR A 211 28.82 6.78 -7.98
C TYR A 211 30.21 7.34 -7.63
N ALA A 212 30.96 6.65 -6.75
CA ALA A 212 32.32 7.05 -6.41
C ALA A 212 33.27 7.04 -7.63
N GLU A 213 33.17 6.03 -8.49
CA GLU A 213 33.92 5.98 -9.77
C GLU A 213 33.51 7.12 -10.71
N MET A 214 32.21 7.37 -10.86
CA MET A 214 31.70 8.50 -11.66
C MET A 214 32.27 9.84 -11.13
N MET A 215 32.36 10.01 -9.81
CA MET A 215 32.88 11.23 -9.20
C MET A 215 34.40 11.37 -9.28
N ARG A 216 35.16 10.29 -9.53
CA ARG A 216 36.59 10.38 -9.86
C ARG A 216 36.82 11.01 -11.23
N ARG A 217 35.89 10.83 -12.17
CA ARG A 217 35.91 11.46 -13.49
C ARG A 217 34.53 12.05 -13.82
N PRO A 218 34.17 13.19 -13.19
CA PRO A 218 32.81 13.72 -13.29
C PRO A 218 32.41 13.98 -14.74
N PRO A 219 31.24 13.48 -15.18
CA PRO A 219 30.73 13.79 -16.52
C PRO A 219 30.40 15.28 -16.61
N ALA A 220 30.48 15.84 -17.82
CA ALA A 220 29.98 17.18 -18.08
C ALA A 220 28.50 17.28 -17.68
N ARG A 221 28.06 18.43 -17.14
CA ARG A 221 26.70 18.63 -16.62
C ARG A 221 25.58 18.12 -17.54
N LYS A 222 25.70 18.37 -18.86
CA LYS A 222 24.71 17.92 -19.86
C LYS A 222 24.59 16.40 -20.00
N LYS A 223 25.62 15.64 -19.62
CA LYS A 223 25.71 14.18 -19.70
C LYS A 223 25.44 13.47 -18.37
N GLN A 224 25.18 14.21 -17.28
CA GLN A 224 24.97 13.63 -15.95
C GLN A 224 23.79 12.66 -15.94
N ILE A 225 22.65 13.06 -16.52
CA ILE A 225 21.46 12.20 -16.63
C ILE A 225 21.76 10.95 -17.48
N ASP A 226 22.38 11.10 -18.66
CA ASP A 226 22.76 9.96 -19.50
C ASP A 226 23.67 8.97 -18.77
N THR A 227 24.65 9.48 -18.03
CA THR A 227 25.59 8.65 -17.26
C THR A 227 24.86 7.94 -16.12
N ALA A 228 23.98 8.63 -15.38
CA ALA A 228 23.18 8.02 -14.31
C ALA A 228 22.25 6.92 -14.85
N MET A 229 21.58 7.16 -15.99
CA MET A 229 20.75 6.16 -16.68
C MET A 229 21.58 4.92 -17.04
N LYS A 230 22.78 5.11 -17.60
CA LYS A 230 23.68 4.00 -17.95
C LYS A 230 24.15 3.20 -16.75
N ILE A 231 24.49 3.88 -15.64
CA ILE A 231 24.88 3.20 -14.39
C ILE A 231 23.70 2.37 -13.86
N ALA A 232 22.50 2.94 -13.84
CA ALA A 232 21.30 2.22 -13.42
C ALA A 232 21.07 0.94 -14.25
N GLU A 233 21.17 1.02 -15.58
CA GLU A 233 21.06 -0.14 -16.45
C GLU A 233 22.17 -1.17 -16.20
N GLN A 234 23.42 -0.74 -16.07
CA GLN A 234 24.55 -1.65 -15.83
C GLN A 234 24.43 -2.38 -14.49
N ILE A 235 24.08 -1.68 -13.41
CA ILE A 235 23.82 -2.30 -12.11
C ILE A 235 22.61 -3.23 -12.21
N GLY A 236 21.54 -2.80 -12.87
CA GLY A 236 20.35 -3.64 -13.04
C GLY A 236 20.56 -4.89 -13.89
N LEU A 237 21.68 -5.04 -14.59
CA LEU A 237 22.06 -6.27 -15.30
C LEU A 237 22.87 -7.24 -14.43
N THR A 238 23.39 -6.82 -13.27
CA THR A 238 24.16 -7.68 -12.36
C THR A 238 23.28 -8.49 -11.41
N TYR A 239 21.98 -8.18 -11.34
CA TYR A 239 21.02 -8.88 -10.48
C TYR A 239 20.07 -9.70 -11.36
N ASP A 240 20.01 -11.00 -11.11
CA ASP A 240 19.07 -11.90 -11.76
C ASP A 240 17.73 -11.95 -11.01
N GLY A 241 16.73 -12.59 -11.63
CA GLY A 241 15.41 -12.74 -11.01
C GLY A 241 15.44 -13.50 -9.69
N VAL A 242 16.38 -14.42 -9.51
CA VAL A 242 16.54 -15.19 -8.26
C VAL A 242 16.94 -14.26 -7.11
N SER A 243 17.94 -13.41 -7.32
CA SER A 243 18.40 -12.44 -6.32
C SER A 243 17.30 -11.45 -5.95
N LEU A 244 16.54 -10.97 -6.93
CA LEU A 244 15.43 -10.04 -6.69
C LEU A 244 14.26 -10.73 -5.95
N ASN A 245 14.00 -12.01 -6.23
CA ASN A 245 12.98 -12.77 -5.50
C ASN A 245 13.32 -12.95 -4.02
N GLN A 246 14.60 -12.99 -3.64
CA GLN A 246 15.00 -13.06 -2.23
C GLN A 246 14.52 -11.82 -1.45
N TRP A 247 14.52 -10.65 -2.07
CA TRP A 247 13.94 -9.44 -1.47
C TRP A 247 12.44 -9.58 -1.25
N ILE A 248 11.71 -10.13 -2.23
CA ILE A 248 10.27 -10.37 -2.14
C ILE A 248 9.97 -11.35 -0.99
N TYR A 249 10.72 -12.46 -0.93
CA TYR A 249 10.57 -13.49 0.10
C TYR A 249 10.97 -13.02 1.50
N PHE A 250 11.75 -11.95 1.62
CA PHE A 250 11.96 -11.26 2.88
C PHE A 250 10.81 -10.30 3.21
N CYS A 251 10.41 -9.46 2.25
CA CYS A 251 9.44 -8.39 2.47
C CYS A 251 8.05 -8.91 2.80
N GLN A 252 7.59 -9.98 2.14
CA GLN A 252 6.23 -10.50 2.34
C GLN A 252 6.00 -11.00 3.78
N PRO A 253 6.86 -11.87 4.36
CA PRO A 253 6.79 -12.22 5.78
C PRO A 253 7.01 -11.04 6.72
N ALA A 254 7.95 -10.14 6.41
CA ALA A 254 8.21 -8.96 7.23
C ALA A 254 6.97 -8.06 7.34
N GLN A 255 6.30 -7.83 6.21
CA GLN A 255 5.05 -7.08 6.14
C GLN A 255 3.91 -7.79 6.86
N ASP A 256 3.77 -9.12 6.73
CA ASP A 256 2.77 -9.87 7.48
C ASP A 256 2.94 -9.66 9.00
N MET A 257 4.16 -9.80 9.53
CA MET A 257 4.42 -9.52 10.94
C MET A 257 4.20 -8.04 11.30
N ALA A 258 4.63 -7.10 10.45
CA ALA A 258 4.39 -5.69 10.66
C ALA A 258 2.89 -5.42 10.78
N TRP A 259 2.05 -5.95 9.88
CA TRP A 259 0.60 -5.83 9.89
C TRP A 259 -0.07 -6.51 11.07
N ARG A 260 0.52 -7.56 11.65
CA ARG A 260 0.08 -8.13 12.94
C ARG A 260 0.52 -7.31 14.16
N GLY A 261 1.45 -6.38 13.98
CA GLY A 261 1.80 -5.37 14.99
C GLY A 261 3.10 -5.66 15.69
N GLU A 262 3.87 -6.57 15.13
CA GLU A 262 5.14 -6.95 15.69
C GLU A 262 6.15 -5.80 15.60
N PRO A 263 6.92 -5.56 16.67
CA PRO A 263 8.03 -4.62 16.65
C PRO A 263 9.08 -4.96 15.60
N ARG A 264 9.77 -3.93 15.08
CA ARG A 264 10.73 -4.08 13.97
C ARG A 264 11.93 -4.98 14.32
N ASP A 265 12.40 -4.91 15.56
CA ASP A 265 13.45 -5.76 16.11
C ASP A 265 13.02 -7.23 16.25
N ILE A 266 11.73 -7.47 16.53
CA ILE A 266 11.12 -8.80 16.53
C ILE A 266 11.02 -9.36 15.12
N ILE A 267 10.58 -8.55 14.14
CA ILE A 267 10.51 -8.96 12.72
C ILE A 267 11.90 -9.40 12.22
N LEU A 268 12.93 -8.59 12.50
CA LEU A 268 14.31 -8.92 12.12
C LEU A 268 14.82 -10.16 12.85
N SER A 269 14.51 -10.32 14.12
CA SER A 269 14.87 -11.52 14.88
C SER A 269 14.21 -12.77 14.33
N ALA A 270 12.93 -12.70 13.94
CA ALA A 270 12.22 -13.80 13.31
C ALA A 270 12.87 -14.18 11.96
N ALA A 271 13.19 -13.20 11.12
CA ALA A 271 13.85 -13.43 9.84
C ALA A 271 15.20 -14.14 10.02
N VAL A 272 16.02 -13.69 10.98
CA VAL A 272 17.38 -14.22 11.21
C VAL A 272 17.38 -15.58 11.92
N ASN A 273 16.47 -15.81 12.86
CA ASN A 273 16.52 -16.97 13.76
C ASN A 273 15.54 -18.10 13.41
N THR A 274 14.48 -17.83 12.65
CA THR A 274 13.45 -18.85 12.34
C THR A 274 13.44 -19.30 10.89
N SER A 275 14.01 -18.50 9.96
CA SER A 275 14.11 -18.89 8.56
C SER A 275 15.16 -19.98 8.34
N HIS A 276 14.80 -21.01 7.58
CA HIS A 276 15.74 -22.02 7.09
C HIS A 276 16.52 -21.58 5.86
N ASP A 277 16.07 -20.52 5.17
CA ASP A 277 16.76 -19.98 4.00
C ASP A 277 17.91 -19.05 4.43
N THR A 278 19.14 -19.41 4.04
CA THR A 278 20.34 -18.60 4.29
C THR A 278 20.28 -17.21 3.65
N PHE A 279 19.61 -17.07 2.50
CA PHE A 279 19.51 -15.81 1.80
C PHE A 279 18.55 -14.85 2.50
N ILE A 280 17.39 -15.34 2.97
CA ILE A 280 16.46 -14.54 3.77
C ILE A 280 17.15 -14.05 5.05
N ARG A 281 17.94 -14.91 5.71
CA ARG A 281 18.74 -14.50 6.88
C ARG A 281 19.76 -13.41 6.55
N ALA A 282 20.45 -13.55 5.41
CA ALA A 282 21.38 -12.52 4.93
C ALA A 282 20.68 -11.18 4.63
N THR A 283 19.50 -11.22 4.01
CA THR A 283 18.65 -10.03 3.81
C THR A 283 18.21 -9.42 5.14
N GLY A 284 17.88 -10.25 6.14
CA GLY A 284 17.58 -9.78 7.49
C GLY A 284 18.76 -9.02 8.14
N PHE A 285 19.98 -9.52 7.98
CA PHE A 285 21.18 -8.80 8.45
C PHE A 285 21.43 -7.50 7.67
N LEU A 286 21.28 -7.52 6.34
CA LEU A 286 21.38 -6.32 5.51
C LEU A 286 20.37 -5.25 5.97
N VAL A 287 19.09 -5.62 6.16
CA VAL A 287 18.06 -4.68 6.62
C VAL A 287 18.36 -4.19 8.03
N SER A 288 18.86 -5.06 8.93
CA SER A 288 19.32 -4.64 10.27
C SER A 288 20.45 -3.61 10.20
N GLU A 289 21.42 -3.80 9.31
CA GLU A 289 22.53 -2.86 9.09
C GLU A 289 22.03 -1.51 8.57
N LEU A 290 21.20 -1.53 7.51
CA LEU A 290 20.66 -0.33 6.87
C LEU A 290 19.74 0.49 7.78
N THR A 291 18.96 -0.18 8.62
CA THR A 291 17.99 0.47 9.52
C THR A 291 18.58 0.78 10.89
N HIS A 292 19.77 0.26 11.20
CA HIS A 292 20.40 0.28 12.51
C HIS A 292 19.54 -0.32 13.63
N ILE A 293 18.58 -1.20 13.29
CA ILE A 293 17.73 -1.90 14.25
C ILE A 293 18.38 -3.24 14.55
N GLN A 294 18.74 -3.47 15.81
CA GLN A 294 19.30 -4.74 16.24
C GLN A 294 18.19 -5.79 16.39
N PRO A 295 18.38 -7.03 15.90
CA PRO A 295 17.43 -8.11 16.13
C PRO A 295 17.26 -8.37 17.63
N ALA A 296 16.01 -8.53 18.06
CA ALA A 296 15.68 -8.90 19.43
C ALA A 296 16.30 -10.25 19.83
N SER A 297 16.43 -10.50 21.14
CA SER A 297 16.86 -11.80 21.67
C SER A 297 15.96 -12.93 21.16
N ILE A 298 16.54 -14.11 20.92
CA ILE A 298 15.79 -15.31 20.51
C ILE A 298 14.69 -15.70 21.51
N LEU A 299 14.84 -15.34 22.79
CA LEU A 299 13.83 -15.58 23.81
C LEU A 299 12.57 -14.71 23.59
N ALA A 300 12.72 -13.53 23.00
CA ALA A 300 11.61 -12.61 22.76
C ALA A 300 10.67 -13.08 21.63
N ILE A 301 11.15 -13.96 20.74
CA ILE A 301 10.38 -14.46 19.60
C ILE A 301 9.78 -15.86 19.82
N HIS A 302 9.94 -16.44 21.03
CA HIS A 302 9.55 -17.83 21.28
C HIS A 302 8.04 -18.10 21.11
N ASP A 303 7.20 -17.10 21.42
CA ASP A 303 5.74 -17.21 21.40
C ASP A 303 5.09 -16.36 20.29
N ILE A 304 5.84 -16.09 19.23
CA ILE A 304 5.41 -15.22 18.14
C ILE A 304 5.24 -16.04 16.87
N HIS A 305 4.10 -15.85 16.21
CA HIS A 305 3.87 -16.40 14.87
C HIS A 305 4.92 -15.86 13.90
N SER A 306 5.70 -16.74 13.27
CA SER A 306 6.74 -16.33 12.33
C SER A 306 6.41 -16.82 10.92
N PRO A 307 5.99 -15.94 9.99
CA PRO A 307 5.80 -16.30 8.59
C PRO A 307 7.12 -16.61 7.87
N PHE A 308 8.27 -16.35 8.51
CA PHE A 308 9.58 -16.79 8.03
C PHE A 308 9.86 -18.27 8.33
N ALA A 309 9.16 -18.86 9.30
CA ALA A 309 9.31 -20.25 9.67
C ALA A 309 8.47 -21.17 8.77
N GLU A 310 8.81 -22.46 8.74
CA GLU A 310 7.94 -23.46 8.13
C GLU A 310 6.57 -23.52 8.81
N ASP A 311 5.51 -23.76 8.04
CA ASP A 311 4.15 -23.81 8.58
C ASP A 311 3.99 -24.84 9.72
N LYS A 312 4.67 -26.00 9.63
CA LYS A 312 4.71 -27.00 10.70
C LYS A 312 5.28 -26.47 12.02
N TYR A 313 6.21 -25.52 11.97
CA TYR A 313 6.72 -24.86 13.17
C TYR A 313 5.63 -24.01 13.81
N ASN A 314 4.91 -23.22 13.01
CA ASN A 314 3.81 -22.38 13.47
C ASN A 314 2.62 -23.18 14.00
N GLN A 315 2.30 -24.33 13.38
CA GLN A 315 1.28 -25.25 13.88
C GLN A 315 1.64 -25.77 15.29
N ARG A 316 2.89 -26.22 15.50
CA ARG A 316 3.36 -26.68 16.82
C ARG A 316 3.38 -25.54 17.84
N LEU A 317 3.75 -24.33 17.41
CA LEU A 317 3.69 -23.14 18.26
C LEU A 317 2.24 -22.87 18.70
N HIS A 318 1.30 -22.89 17.77
CA HIS A 318 -0.12 -22.70 18.03
C HIS A 318 -0.63 -23.72 19.08
N GLU A 319 -0.34 -25.01 18.92
CA GLU A 319 -0.70 -26.05 19.90
C GLU A 319 -0.10 -25.77 21.29
N ARG A 320 1.20 -25.42 21.37
CA ARG A 320 1.86 -25.08 22.64
C ARG A 320 1.28 -23.85 23.31
N MET A 321 0.82 -22.86 22.54
CA MET A 321 0.18 -21.66 23.08
C MET A 321 -1.23 -21.97 23.60
N ILE A 322 -2.00 -22.81 22.90
CA ILE A 322 -3.31 -23.29 23.36
C ILE A 322 -3.19 -23.93 24.74
N ASP A 323 -2.23 -24.85 24.91
CA ASP A 323 -2.00 -25.57 26.18
C ASP A 323 -1.66 -24.61 27.34
N ARG A 324 -0.90 -23.54 27.08
CA ARG A 324 -0.59 -22.51 28.08
C ARG A 324 -1.80 -21.67 28.45
N VAL A 325 -2.54 -21.20 27.45
CA VAL A 325 -3.73 -20.36 27.68
C VAL A 325 -4.74 -21.07 28.58
N ILE A 326 -5.04 -22.35 28.33
CA ILE A 326 -6.00 -23.08 29.17
C ILE A 326 -5.48 -23.29 30.60
N HIS A 327 -4.18 -23.54 30.76
CA HIS A 327 -3.56 -23.66 32.08
C HIS A 327 -3.76 -22.38 32.91
N ASP A 328 -3.40 -21.23 32.33
CA ASP A 328 -3.47 -19.93 32.99
C ASP A 328 -4.93 -19.52 33.31
N VAL A 329 -5.84 -19.76 32.37
CA VAL A 329 -7.26 -19.42 32.55
C VAL A 329 -7.91 -20.27 33.65
N ILE A 330 -7.58 -21.56 33.74
CA ILE A 330 -8.09 -22.42 34.83
C ILE A 330 -7.58 -21.95 36.18
N GLU A 331 -6.30 -21.58 36.29
CA GLU A 331 -5.73 -21.08 37.54
C GLU A 331 -6.46 -19.83 38.04
N ILE A 332 -6.71 -18.86 37.15
CA ILE A 332 -7.47 -17.65 37.46
C ILE A 332 -8.95 -17.96 37.79
N GLY A 333 -9.58 -18.84 37.02
CA GLY A 333 -10.97 -19.27 37.23
C GLY A 333 -11.17 -19.95 38.59
N MET A 334 -10.21 -20.77 39.02
CA MET A 334 -10.19 -21.40 40.34
C MET A 334 -9.99 -20.38 41.47
N GLY A 335 -9.08 -19.42 41.29
CA GLY A 335 -8.83 -18.36 42.28
C GLY A 335 -10.06 -17.47 42.50
N SER A 336 -10.79 -17.16 41.44
CA SER A 336 -11.96 -16.26 41.46
C SER A 336 -13.31 -16.97 41.66
N ARG A 337 -13.34 -18.30 41.60
CA ARG A 337 -14.52 -19.17 41.67
C ARG A 337 -15.65 -18.76 40.72
N ASN A 338 -15.31 -18.33 39.50
CA ASN A 338 -16.29 -18.03 38.46
C ASN A 338 -15.74 -18.26 37.04
N SER A 339 -16.63 -18.32 36.04
CA SER A 339 -16.29 -18.56 34.64
C SER A 339 -15.79 -17.32 33.87
N THR A 340 -15.70 -16.15 34.52
CA THR A 340 -15.39 -14.87 33.87
C THR A 340 -14.03 -14.89 33.20
N ALA A 341 -13.03 -15.54 33.83
CA ALA A 341 -11.68 -15.67 33.27
C ALA A 341 -11.66 -16.33 31.88
N PHE A 342 -12.50 -17.35 31.67
CA PHE A 342 -12.64 -18.03 30.38
C PHE A 342 -13.24 -17.11 29.32
N ARG A 343 -14.30 -16.38 29.70
CA ARG A 343 -14.98 -15.46 28.78
C ARG A 343 -14.07 -14.29 28.40
N GLU A 344 -13.38 -13.69 29.36
CA GLU A 344 -12.43 -12.60 29.11
C GLU A 344 -11.24 -13.05 28.26
N ALA A 345 -10.70 -14.25 28.48
CA ALA A 345 -9.66 -14.80 27.63
C ALA A 345 -10.15 -15.05 26.20
N ALA A 346 -11.34 -15.62 26.02
CA ALA A 346 -11.93 -15.81 24.70
C ALA A 346 -12.19 -14.49 23.97
N ASN A 347 -12.72 -13.49 24.67
CA ASN A 347 -12.95 -12.16 24.10
C ASN A 347 -11.63 -11.51 23.68
N ARG A 348 -10.59 -11.59 24.51
CA ARG A 348 -9.25 -11.07 24.16
C ARG A 348 -8.66 -11.75 22.93
N GLN A 349 -8.84 -13.07 22.79
CA GLN A 349 -8.40 -13.78 21.58
C GLN A 349 -9.20 -13.37 20.34
N ASN A 350 -10.51 -13.15 20.46
CA ASN A 350 -11.32 -12.66 19.35
C ASN A 350 -10.94 -11.22 18.98
N GLU A 351 -10.72 -10.34 19.95
CA GLU A 351 -10.21 -8.99 19.69
C GLU A 351 -8.84 -9.05 18.99
N GLY A 352 -7.91 -9.87 19.50
CA GLY A 352 -6.60 -10.07 18.88
C GLY A 352 -6.67 -10.68 17.48
N LEU A 353 -7.70 -11.47 17.18
CA LEU A 353 -7.93 -12.02 15.84
C LEU A 353 -8.18 -10.91 14.82
N ILE A 354 -8.85 -9.80 15.20
CA ILE A 354 -9.02 -8.62 14.32
C ILE A 354 -7.66 -8.11 13.86
N ASP A 355 -6.70 -8.02 14.78
CA ASP A 355 -5.31 -7.61 14.49
C ASP A 355 -4.50 -8.70 13.77
N GLY A 356 -5.10 -9.84 13.46
CA GLY A 356 -4.45 -10.98 12.83
C GLY A 356 -3.69 -11.89 13.78
N HIS A 357 -3.91 -11.86 15.10
CA HIS A 357 -3.26 -12.82 16.01
C HIS A 357 -3.96 -14.20 15.97
N ILE A 358 -3.43 -15.11 15.15
CA ILE A 358 -4.01 -16.45 14.93
C ILE A 358 -3.34 -17.56 15.77
N ALA A 359 -2.08 -17.40 16.16
CA ALA A 359 -1.37 -18.40 16.95
C ALA A 359 -1.92 -18.47 18.38
N GLY A 360 -2.18 -19.69 18.86
CA GLY A 360 -2.80 -19.91 20.17
C GLY A 360 -4.30 -19.62 20.25
N TRP A 361 -4.96 -19.22 19.14
CA TRP A 361 -6.39 -18.95 19.15
C TRP A 361 -7.19 -20.22 19.47
N CYS A 362 -7.99 -20.17 20.53
CA CYS A 362 -8.84 -21.26 21.00
C CYS A 362 -10.14 -20.75 21.66
N ALA A 363 -10.62 -19.58 21.25
CA ALA A 363 -11.72 -18.87 21.91
C ALA A 363 -13.00 -19.71 22.03
N ALA A 364 -13.35 -20.47 20.98
CA ALA A 364 -14.51 -21.37 21.00
C ALA A 364 -14.39 -22.46 22.09
N ALA A 365 -13.20 -23.02 22.27
CA ALA A 365 -12.91 -24.03 23.30
C ALA A 365 -12.90 -23.42 24.70
N LEU A 366 -12.35 -22.21 24.85
CA LEU A 366 -12.41 -21.45 26.12
C LEU A 366 -13.85 -21.15 26.54
N GLN A 367 -14.71 -20.73 25.61
CA GLN A 367 -16.12 -20.48 25.90
C GLN A 367 -16.86 -21.77 26.29
N ALA A 368 -16.55 -22.91 25.66
CA ALA A 368 -17.11 -24.20 26.03
C ALA A 368 -16.65 -24.63 27.44
N ALA A 369 -15.34 -24.52 27.72
CA ALA A 369 -14.76 -24.81 29.03
C ALA A 369 -15.36 -23.92 30.13
N GLY A 370 -15.56 -22.63 29.86
CA GLY A 370 -16.20 -21.71 30.81
C GLY A 370 -17.64 -22.10 31.16
N ARG A 371 -18.43 -22.55 30.18
CA ARG A 371 -19.79 -23.07 30.44
C ARG A 371 -19.77 -24.35 31.28
N ALA A 372 -18.84 -25.26 30.99
CA ALA A 372 -18.68 -26.49 31.76
C ALA A 372 -18.24 -26.20 33.21
N PHE A 373 -17.32 -25.25 33.39
CA PHE A 373 -16.87 -24.79 34.71
C PHE A 373 -18.04 -24.22 35.52
N GLU A 374 -18.85 -23.36 34.92
CA GLU A 374 -20.00 -22.73 35.56
C GLU A 374 -21.09 -23.76 35.92
N ALA A 375 -21.39 -24.70 35.02
CA ALA A 375 -22.32 -25.79 35.29
C ALA A 375 -21.84 -26.70 36.43
N ALA A 376 -20.53 -26.97 36.51
CA ALA A 376 -19.94 -27.75 37.58
C ALA A 376 -20.02 -27.01 38.93
N LEU A 377 -19.79 -25.69 38.93
CA LEU A 377 -19.99 -24.86 40.13
C LEU A 377 -21.44 -24.84 40.58
N ALA A 378 -22.38 -24.64 39.65
CA ALA A 378 -23.81 -24.60 39.95
C ALA A 378 -24.37 -25.94 40.49
N SER A 379 -23.79 -27.06 40.04
CA SER A 379 -24.14 -28.40 40.53
C SER A 379 -23.41 -28.79 41.83
N GLY A 380 -22.57 -27.91 42.39
CA GLY A 380 -21.86 -28.16 43.64
C GLY A 380 -20.68 -29.12 43.50
N SER A 381 -20.15 -29.31 42.29
CA SER A 381 -18.96 -30.12 42.07
C SER A 381 -17.76 -29.58 42.84
N LYS A 382 -16.97 -30.48 43.40
CA LYS A 382 -15.70 -30.14 44.08
C LYS A 382 -14.54 -29.95 43.10
N THR A 383 -14.70 -30.37 41.84
CA THR A 383 -13.65 -30.31 40.80
C THR A 383 -14.16 -29.64 39.52
N PRO A 384 -14.57 -28.35 39.57
CA PRO A 384 -15.01 -27.62 38.39
C PRO A 384 -13.90 -27.43 37.34
N ASP A 385 -12.63 -27.46 37.76
CA ASP A 385 -11.45 -27.44 36.91
C ASP A 385 -11.34 -28.68 36.02
N GLU A 386 -11.59 -29.88 36.56
CA GLU A 386 -11.58 -31.13 35.79
C GLU A 386 -12.67 -31.12 34.70
N ALA A 387 -13.85 -30.58 35.02
CA ALA A 387 -14.94 -30.42 34.06
C ALA A 387 -14.55 -29.47 32.92
N ALA A 388 -13.94 -28.33 33.24
CA ALA A 388 -13.45 -27.37 32.25
C ALA A 388 -12.34 -27.97 31.36
N ARG A 389 -11.36 -28.66 31.95
CA ARG A 389 -10.28 -29.34 31.19
C ARG A 389 -10.85 -30.38 30.23
N ARG A 390 -11.78 -31.21 30.69
CA ARG A 390 -12.39 -32.25 29.87
C ARG A 390 -13.13 -31.67 28.68
N GLU A 391 -13.91 -30.61 28.89
CA GLU A 391 -14.63 -29.93 27.81
C GLU A 391 -13.66 -29.22 26.85
N PHE A 392 -12.61 -28.59 27.37
CA PHE A 392 -11.58 -27.96 26.54
C PHE A 392 -10.88 -28.98 25.63
N GLU A 393 -10.42 -30.10 26.18
CA GLU A 393 -9.76 -31.17 25.41
C GLU A 393 -10.67 -31.76 24.33
N GLY A 394 -11.98 -31.88 24.61
CA GLY A 394 -12.96 -32.32 23.62
C GLY A 394 -13.25 -31.31 22.51
N THR A 395 -12.84 -30.04 22.67
CA THR A 395 -13.22 -28.93 21.76
C THR A 395 -12.04 -28.17 21.17
N ARG A 396 -10.82 -28.32 21.69
CA ARG A 396 -9.63 -27.55 21.27
C ARG A 396 -9.28 -27.72 19.79
N HIS A 397 -9.54 -28.90 19.22
CA HIS A 397 -9.27 -29.22 17.82
C HIS A 397 -10.43 -28.92 16.86
N LYS A 398 -11.51 -28.28 17.34
CA LYS A 398 -12.66 -27.93 16.48
C LYS A 398 -12.31 -26.91 15.40
N THR A 399 -11.25 -26.15 15.58
CA THR A 399 -10.75 -25.20 14.58
C THR A 399 -9.36 -25.64 14.18
N ALA A 400 -9.20 -26.06 12.93
CA ALA A 400 -7.90 -26.47 12.41
C ALA A 400 -7.00 -25.24 12.18
N TRP A 401 -5.69 -25.43 12.35
CA TRP A 401 -4.67 -24.41 12.07
C TRP A 401 -4.84 -23.78 10.69
N GLU A 402 -5.04 -24.60 9.65
CA GLU A 402 -5.22 -24.14 8.26
C GLU A 402 -6.41 -23.19 8.09
N ALA A 403 -7.50 -23.44 8.81
CA ALA A 403 -8.68 -22.59 8.77
C ALA A 403 -8.38 -21.22 9.38
N LEU A 404 -7.67 -21.19 10.53
CA LEU A 404 -7.21 -19.95 11.16
C LEU A 404 -6.21 -19.19 10.29
N ARG A 405 -5.29 -19.89 9.62
CA ARG A 405 -4.36 -19.30 8.66
C ARG A 405 -5.10 -18.58 7.54
N THR A 406 -6.11 -19.24 6.97
CA THR A 406 -6.96 -18.64 5.91
C THR A 406 -7.65 -17.36 6.40
N VAL A 407 -8.19 -17.35 7.62
CA VAL A 407 -8.75 -16.13 8.21
C VAL A 407 -7.67 -15.05 8.35
N GLY A 408 -6.50 -15.40 8.86
CA GLY A 408 -5.37 -14.48 8.99
C GLY A 408 -4.96 -13.85 7.66
N GLU A 409 -4.90 -14.64 6.58
CA GLU A 409 -4.57 -14.17 5.23
C GLU A 409 -5.59 -13.16 4.71
N ASN A 410 -6.89 -13.43 4.87
CA ASN A 410 -7.96 -12.50 4.48
C ASN A 410 -7.90 -11.17 5.25
N ILE A 411 -7.57 -11.22 6.54
CA ILE A 411 -7.39 -10.03 7.38
C ILE A 411 -6.18 -9.21 6.88
N MET A 412 -5.05 -9.86 6.62
CA MET A 412 -3.86 -9.17 6.10
C MET A 412 -4.11 -8.53 4.73
N GLU A 413 -4.86 -9.18 3.86
CA GLU A 413 -5.22 -8.63 2.55
C GLU A 413 -6.04 -7.34 2.68
N LYS A 414 -7.05 -7.32 3.56
CA LYS A 414 -7.81 -6.08 3.84
C LYS A 414 -6.91 -4.96 4.37
N TYR A 415 -6.00 -5.27 5.30
CA TYR A 415 -5.08 -4.26 5.83
C TYR A 415 -4.12 -3.71 4.77
N ARG A 416 -3.61 -4.55 3.88
CA ARG A 416 -2.76 -4.11 2.75
C ARG A 416 -3.50 -3.16 1.81
N GLN A 417 -4.80 -3.38 1.62
CA GLN A 417 -5.70 -2.49 0.87
C GLN A 417 -6.10 -1.22 1.64
N GLY A 418 -5.59 -1.02 2.85
CA GLY A 418 -5.91 0.13 3.71
C GLY A 418 -7.29 0.07 4.36
N GLN A 419 -7.94 -1.10 4.35
CA GLN A 419 -9.23 -1.31 4.99
C GLN A 419 -9.05 -1.69 6.46
N ILE A 420 -10.01 -1.27 7.29
CA ILE A 420 -10.09 -1.69 8.69
C ILE A 420 -10.88 -3.00 8.74
N VAL A 421 -10.40 -3.97 9.50
CA VAL A 421 -11.10 -5.22 9.76
C VAL A 421 -11.95 -5.09 11.00
N THR A 422 -13.19 -5.56 10.93
CA THR A 422 -14.15 -5.62 12.03
C THR A 422 -14.59 -7.06 12.26
N PHE A 423 -15.33 -7.31 13.34
CA PHE A 423 -15.95 -8.62 13.55
C PHE A 423 -16.95 -9.00 12.46
N SER A 424 -17.61 -8.02 11.81
CA SER A 424 -18.50 -8.32 10.69
C SER A 424 -17.70 -8.91 9.53
N ASP A 425 -16.56 -8.31 9.21
CA ASP A 425 -15.70 -8.80 8.12
C ASP A 425 -15.21 -10.22 8.39
N ILE A 426 -14.88 -10.56 9.63
CA ILE A 426 -14.47 -11.92 9.99
C ILE A 426 -15.63 -12.91 9.87
N LEU A 427 -16.86 -12.51 10.23
CA LEU A 427 -18.04 -13.35 10.03
C LEU A 427 -18.30 -13.59 8.54
N ASP A 428 -18.16 -12.56 7.71
CA ASP A 428 -18.30 -12.67 6.26
C ASP A 428 -17.26 -13.64 5.67
N PHE A 429 -16.01 -13.61 6.16
CA PHE A 429 -14.97 -14.58 5.76
C PHE A 429 -15.32 -16.02 6.10
N CYS A 430 -16.21 -16.24 7.07
CA CYS A 430 -16.58 -17.55 7.57
C CYS A 430 -17.90 -18.08 7.02
N GLU A 431 -18.73 -17.25 6.37
CA GLU A 431 -20.14 -17.55 6.02
C GLU A 431 -20.30 -18.83 5.19
N ASP A 432 -19.35 -19.09 4.28
CA ASP A 432 -19.38 -20.24 3.36
C ASP A 432 -18.46 -21.41 3.76
N SER A 433 -17.82 -21.36 4.93
CA SER A 433 -16.83 -22.36 5.35
C SER A 433 -17.24 -23.12 6.61
N PRO A 434 -17.68 -24.39 6.50
CA PRO A 434 -17.98 -25.23 7.66
C PRO A 434 -16.80 -25.39 8.62
N ALA A 435 -15.57 -25.32 8.11
CA ALA A 435 -14.33 -25.38 8.90
C ALA A 435 -14.14 -24.17 9.82
N LEU A 436 -14.84 -23.05 9.55
CA LEU A 436 -14.79 -21.80 10.30
C LEU A 436 -16.03 -21.54 11.16
N ALA A 437 -16.96 -22.49 11.23
CA ALA A 437 -18.18 -22.36 12.04
C ALA A 437 -17.88 -22.10 13.53
N SER A 438 -16.79 -22.67 14.06
CA SER A 438 -16.34 -22.43 15.44
C SER A 438 -15.86 -20.99 15.67
N VAL A 439 -15.18 -20.40 14.69
CA VAL A 439 -14.73 -18.99 14.71
C VAL A 439 -15.95 -18.07 14.73
N SER A 440 -16.88 -18.29 13.80
CA SER A 440 -18.13 -17.53 13.73
C SER A 440 -18.94 -17.59 15.03
N SER A 441 -19.11 -18.80 15.57
CA SER A 441 -19.83 -18.99 16.83
C SER A 441 -19.13 -18.30 18.00
N ALA A 442 -17.80 -18.31 18.06
CA ALA A 442 -17.05 -17.69 19.13
C ALA A 442 -17.18 -16.16 19.09
N ILE A 443 -17.07 -15.56 17.89
CA ILE A 443 -17.23 -14.12 17.67
C ILE A 443 -18.65 -13.67 17.99
N ALA A 444 -19.67 -14.42 17.57
CA ALA A 444 -21.06 -14.11 17.86
C ALA A 444 -21.37 -14.06 19.37
N VAL A 445 -20.67 -14.86 20.18
CA VAL A 445 -20.76 -14.80 21.65
C VAL A 445 -20.08 -13.53 22.19
N THR A 446 -18.90 -13.16 21.68
CA THR A 446 -18.18 -11.95 22.10
C THR A 446 -18.96 -10.67 21.77
N ILE A 447 -19.56 -10.58 20.58
CA ILE A 447 -20.38 -9.42 20.18
C ILE A 447 -21.56 -9.19 21.15
N LYS A 448 -22.11 -10.28 21.70
CA LYS A 448 -23.24 -10.25 22.66
C LYS A 448 -22.79 -10.06 24.10
N ASP A 449 -21.49 -10.03 24.40
CA ASP A 449 -20.98 -9.87 25.76
C ASP A 449 -21.21 -8.42 26.24
N PRO A 450 -21.96 -8.19 27.35
CA PRO A 450 -22.18 -6.86 27.89
C PRO A 450 -20.90 -6.08 28.21
N ALA A 451 -19.82 -6.75 28.59
CA ALA A 451 -18.53 -6.10 28.85
C ALA A 451 -17.91 -5.55 27.56
N TYR A 452 -18.00 -6.31 26.48
CA TYR A 452 -17.53 -5.89 25.16
C TYR A 452 -18.40 -4.75 24.61
N VAL A 453 -19.73 -4.86 24.72
CA VAL A 453 -20.66 -3.80 24.30
C VAL A 453 -20.38 -2.48 25.02
N ARG A 454 -20.12 -2.52 26.33
CA ARG A 454 -19.73 -1.31 27.10
C ARG A 454 -18.39 -0.72 26.63
N LYS A 455 -17.41 -1.56 26.30
CA LYS A 455 -16.12 -1.13 25.76
C LYS A 455 -16.30 -0.45 24.40
N LEU A 456 -17.16 -1.00 23.53
CA LEU A 456 -17.49 -0.42 22.23
C LEU A 456 -18.23 0.93 22.38
N GLN A 457 -19.19 1.01 23.31
CA GLN A 457 -19.89 2.26 23.63
C GLN A 457 -18.93 3.34 24.15
N ALA A 458 -18.05 2.99 25.10
CA ALA A 458 -17.05 3.92 25.62
C ALA A 458 -16.05 4.40 24.55
N ALA A 459 -15.66 3.52 23.62
CA ALA A 459 -14.80 3.90 22.49
C ALA A 459 -15.51 4.86 21.51
N ASN A 460 -16.80 4.64 21.26
CA ASN A 460 -17.60 5.55 20.44
C ASN A 460 -17.82 6.91 21.13
N ASP A 461 -18.04 6.92 22.45
CA ASP A 461 -18.23 8.14 23.23
C ASP A 461 -16.98 9.03 23.27
N LEU A 462 -15.78 8.42 23.21
CA LEU A 462 -14.49 9.16 23.13
C LEU A 462 -14.22 9.75 21.74
N ASN A 463 -14.87 9.24 20.69
CA ASN A 463 -14.80 9.80 19.33
C ASN A 463 -15.85 10.89 19.07
N ILE A 464 -16.73 11.17 20.04
CA ILE A 464 -17.61 12.34 20.01
C ILE A 464 -16.84 13.53 20.58
N ILE A 465 -16.19 14.30 19.70
CA ILE A 465 -15.80 15.67 20.03
C ILE A 465 -17.08 16.42 20.42
N PRO A 466 -17.20 16.99 21.63
CA PRO A 466 -18.31 17.87 21.95
C PRO A 466 -18.33 19.02 20.95
N ASP A 467 -19.49 19.29 20.35
CA ASP A 467 -19.70 20.35 19.34
C ASP A 467 -19.29 21.76 19.86
N ASP A 468 -19.03 21.90 21.16
CA ASP A 468 -18.59 23.11 21.83
C ASP A 468 -17.09 23.48 21.63
N ALA A 469 -16.31 22.66 20.91
CA ALA A 469 -14.90 22.94 20.62
C ALA A 469 -14.60 23.32 19.16
N ARG A 470 -15.62 23.66 18.35
CA ARG A 470 -15.38 24.33 17.06
C ARG A 470 -15.13 25.81 17.31
N PRO A 471 -13.98 26.39 16.90
CA PRO A 471 -13.84 27.84 16.86
C PRO A 471 -14.92 28.37 15.92
N THR A 472 -15.83 29.20 16.47
CA THR A 472 -16.79 29.99 15.69
C THR A 472 -16.04 30.67 14.55
N PRO A 473 -16.46 30.51 13.28
CA PRO A 473 -15.86 31.26 12.19
C PRO A 473 -16.02 32.76 12.50
N PRO A 474 -15.00 33.59 12.25
CA PRO A 474 -15.11 35.03 12.47
C PRO A 474 -16.28 35.57 11.65
N LEU A 475 -17.18 36.29 12.32
CA LEU A 475 -18.29 37.00 11.67
C LEU A 475 -17.71 37.92 10.60
N VAL A 476 -17.85 37.52 9.33
CA VAL A 476 -17.61 38.42 8.20
C VAL A 476 -18.77 39.42 8.19
N PRO A 477 -18.52 40.74 8.15
CA PRO A 477 -19.57 41.74 8.07
C PRO A 477 -20.42 41.51 6.82
N ARG A 478 -21.73 41.36 7.03
CA ARG A 478 -22.72 41.20 5.96
C ARG A 478 -22.74 42.46 5.11
N ALA A 479 -22.35 42.37 3.84
CA ALA A 479 -22.49 43.46 2.89
C ALA A 479 -23.98 43.81 2.68
N PRO A 480 -24.33 45.10 2.48
CA PRO A 480 -25.71 45.52 2.32
C PRO A 480 -26.32 44.97 1.03
N THR A 481 -27.52 44.41 1.18
CA THR A 481 -28.35 43.86 0.11
C THR A 481 -28.90 45.01 -0.74
N THR A 482 -28.55 45.06 -2.03
CA THR A 482 -29.23 45.92 -3.00
C THR A 482 -30.54 45.26 -3.46
N PRO A 483 -31.66 46.01 -3.56
CA PRO A 483 -32.94 45.45 -3.98
C PRO A 483 -32.97 45.19 -5.50
N ALA A 484 -33.52 44.02 -5.85
CA ALA A 484 -33.72 43.57 -7.22
C ALA A 484 -34.75 44.44 -7.97
N MET A 485 -34.36 44.95 -9.14
CA MET A 485 -35.30 45.46 -10.14
C MET A 485 -35.69 44.35 -11.11
N THR A 486 -36.99 44.11 -11.22
CA THR A 486 -37.61 43.24 -12.22
C THR A 486 -37.68 43.95 -13.58
N PRO A 487 -37.34 43.29 -14.70
CA PRO A 487 -37.70 43.78 -16.03
C PRO A 487 -39.03 43.17 -16.49
N ARG A 488 -39.94 44.07 -16.87
CA ARG A 488 -41.18 43.81 -17.63
C ARG A 488 -40.85 43.33 -19.05
N ALA A 489 -41.63 42.36 -19.52
CA ALA A 489 -41.71 41.96 -20.92
C ALA A 489 -42.28 43.08 -21.82
N PRO A 490 -42.03 42.97 -23.13
CA PRO A 490 -43.12 42.99 -24.10
C PRO A 490 -43.01 41.84 -25.11
N GLY A 491 -44.14 41.15 -25.35
CA GLY A 491 -44.26 40.13 -26.39
C GLY A 491 -44.71 40.69 -27.74
N LEU A 492 -44.54 39.92 -28.82
CA LEU A 492 -45.44 39.83 -29.98
C LEU A 492 -44.93 38.85 -31.05
N GLY A 493 -45.80 37.91 -31.45
CA GLY A 493 -45.80 37.16 -32.73
C GLY A 493 -44.80 35.99 -32.85
N GLY A 494 -45.10 34.81 -33.38
CA GLY A 494 -46.27 34.28 -34.09
C GLY A 494 -45.82 33.08 -34.95
N GLY A 495 -46.66 32.04 -35.08
CA GLY A 495 -46.56 30.95 -36.07
C GLY A 495 -45.67 29.75 -35.65
N SER A 496 -46.24 28.62 -35.20
CA SER A 496 -46.84 27.53 -35.98
C SER A 496 -45.86 26.75 -36.87
N SER A 497 -45.52 25.52 -36.46
CA SER A 497 -45.71 24.32 -37.28
C SER A 497 -45.23 23.06 -36.57
N SER A 498 -46.15 22.12 -36.42
CA SER A 498 -46.02 20.67 -36.34
C SER A 498 -44.75 20.04 -36.94
N ALA A 499 -44.18 19.05 -36.26
CA ALA A 499 -44.21 17.65 -36.71
C ALA A 499 -43.33 16.77 -35.80
N ARG A 500 -43.90 15.65 -35.35
CA ARG A 500 -43.25 14.48 -34.76
C ARG A 500 -43.62 13.30 -35.67
N PRO A 501 -43.03 12.10 -35.49
CA PRO A 501 -41.71 11.63 -35.86
C PRO A 501 -41.79 10.70 -37.11
N PRO A 502 -40.83 9.80 -37.34
CA PRO A 502 -41.25 8.42 -37.07
C PRO A 502 -40.19 7.55 -36.36
N GLN A 503 -40.73 6.65 -35.55
CA GLN A 503 -40.15 5.37 -35.21
C GLN A 503 -40.18 4.45 -36.45
N THR A 504 -39.17 3.61 -36.60
CA THR A 504 -39.27 2.35 -37.33
C THR A 504 -38.63 1.25 -36.49
N SER A 505 -39.45 0.26 -36.18
CA SER A 505 -39.14 -1.03 -35.60
C SER A 505 -38.98 -2.09 -36.70
N GLN A 506 -38.21 -3.14 -36.39
CA GLN A 506 -38.35 -4.54 -36.84
C GLN A 506 -38.01 -4.90 -38.31
N ASP A 507 -36.97 -5.73 -38.50
CA ASP A 507 -37.00 -7.19 -38.76
C ASP A 507 -35.53 -7.63 -39.00
N ASP A 508 -34.96 -8.62 -38.29
CA ASP A 508 -35.10 -10.09 -38.36
C ASP A 508 -34.17 -10.76 -39.41
N ASP A 509 -33.74 -11.99 -39.09
CA ASP A 509 -32.78 -12.89 -39.79
C ASP A 509 -31.28 -12.51 -39.72
N GLY A 510 -30.30 -13.37 -39.41
CA GLY A 510 -30.24 -14.82 -39.26
C GLY A 510 -28.87 -15.33 -39.78
N LEU A 511 -28.25 -16.30 -39.06
CA LEU A 511 -27.14 -17.19 -39.48
C LEU A 511 -25.74 -16.52 -39.67
N SER A 512 -24.59 -17.11 -39.32
CA SER A 512 -24.20 -18.50 -39.02
C SER A 512 -22.76 -18.52 -38.46
N ASP A 513 -22.50 -19.48 -37.59
CA ASP A 513 -21.15 -19.91 -37.18
C ASP A 513 -20.26 -20.32 -38.37
N GLN A 514 -18.99 -19.93 -38.32
CA GLN A 514 -17.82 -20.72 -38.71
C GLN A 514 -16.56 -20.20 -38.02
#